data_AF-R7D0E5-F1
#
_entry.id   AF-R7D0E5-F1
#
_cell.length_a   1.000
_cell.length_b   1.000
_cell.length_c   1.000
_cell.angle_alpha   90.00
_cell.angle_beta   90.00
_cell.angle_gamma   90.00
#
_symmetry.space_group_name_H-M   'P 1'
#
loop_
_entity.id
_entity.type
_entity.pdbx_description
1 polymer ?
#
loop_
_entity_poly.entity_id
_entity_poly.type
_entity_poly.pdbx_seq_one_letter_code
_entity_poly.pdbx_strand_id
1 'polypeptide(L)'
;MKTQILSLLCCLFAWLLPVQAQDSPDILKFSWKKVADRMPDEWYGSQQARASFDKGIGCILKTQIRVDGKPTVWCAQHDEHTFVPAPARAYELASFSGAESASIVALLMSIPDPSPEIVAAVKGAVAWFEAHAVKDIRVERVPDGSPKGDARVVSAPGNILWARFYDLETGKPFFCGRDGVKHATLAEVEKERRGGYAWYTNAPQRVLDRYAKWISGI
;
A
#
# COMPACT_ATOMS: atom_id res chain seq x y z
N MET A 1 -27.53 -41.20 -63.38
CA MET A 1 -27.34 -40.25 -62.26
C MET A 1 -25.91 -40.37 -61.78
N LYS A 2 -25.14 -39.29 -61.95
CA LYS A 2 -23.75 -39.16 -61.54
C LYS A 2 -23.74 -38.73 -60.08
N THR A 3 -23.03 -39.43 -59.21
CA THR A 3 -22.61 -38.87 -57.92
C THR A 3 -21.17 -39.28 -57.69
N GLN A 4 -20.32 -38.26 -57.61
CA GLN A 4 -18.88 -38.33 -57.67
C GLN A 4 -18.29 -38.92 -56.39
N ILE A 5 -17.39 -39.88 -56.59
CA ILE A 5 -16.30 -40.19 -55.68
C ILE A 5 -15.36 -39.00 -55.75
N LEU A 6 -15.25 -38.21 -54.68
CA LEU A 6 -14.19 -37.21 -54.54
C LEU A 6 -13.64 -37.23 -53.10
N SER A 7 -12.49 -37.89 -52.99
CA SER A 7 -11.33 -37.48 -52.22
C SER A 7 -11.50 -37.27 -50.70
N LEU A 8 -11.38 -38.38 -49.97
CA LEU A 8 -10.71 -38.42 -48.67
C LEU A 8 -9.24 -37.98 -48.84
N LEU A 9 -8.92 -36.70 -48.62
CA LEU A 9 -7.54 -36.25 -48.39
C LEU A 9 -7.54 -34.83 -47.79
N CYS A 10 -7.77 -34.75 -46.49
CA CYS A 10 -7.38 -33.60 -45.66
C CYS A 10 -7.12 -34.08 -44.24
N CYS A 11 -6.30 -35.12 -44.11
CA CYS A 11 -5.61 -35.43 -42.86
C CYS A 11 -4.30 -34.65 -42.84
N LEU A 12 -4.04 -34.00 -41.72
CA LEU A 12 -2.70 -33.69 -41.19
C LEU A 12 -1.92 -32.54 -41.84
N PHE A 13 -2.36 -31.30 -41.64
CA PHE A 13 -1.44 -30.14 -41.57
C PHE A 13 -1.97 -29.09 -40.58
N ALA A 14 -2.44 -29.55 -39.43
CA ALA A 14 -2.48 -28.74 -38.23
C ALA A 14 -1.57 -29.44 -37.24
N TRP A 15 -0.84 -28.67 -36.43
CA TRP A 15 0.21 -29.07 -35.47
C TRP A 15 1.64 -28.93 -36.00
N LEU A 16 2.43 -28.21 -35.19
CA LEU A 16 3.84 -27.89 -35.32
C LEU A 16 4.19 -26.66 -36.19
N LEU A 17 3.44 -25.57 -36.05
CA LEU A 17 4.17 -24.34 -35.84
C LEU A 17 4.58 -24.37 -34.37
N PRO A 18 5.89 -24.36 -34.03
CA PRO A 18 6.26 -24.06 -32.66
C PRO A 18 5.60 -22.71 -32.38
N VAL A 19 4.78 -22.64 -31.34
CA VAL A 19 4.58 -21.36 -30.66
C VAL A 19 5.99 -20.95 -30.29
N GLN A 20 6.59 -20.08 -31.10
CA GLN A 20 7.89 -19.52 -30.78
C GLN A 20 7.66 -18.90 -29.41
N ALA A 21 8.36 -19.43 -28.40
CA ALA A 21 8.44 -18.77 -27.11
C ALA A 21 8.96 -17.38 -27.44
N GLN A 22 8.05 -16.40 -27.46
CA GLN A 22 8.40 -15.04 -27.76
C GLN A 22 9.38 -14.66 -26.67
N ASP A 23 10.64 -14.40 -27.05
CA ASP A 23 11.70 -14.06 -26.12
C ASP A 23 11.16 -12.98 -25.20
N SER A 24 10.92 -13.36 -23.94
CA SER A 24 10.37 -12.44 -22.96
C SER A 24 11.39 -11.30 -22.86
N PRO A 25 10.98 -10.04 -23.06
CA PRO A 25 11.91 -8.93 -23.05
C PRO A 25 12.71 -8.97 -21.74
N ASP A 26 14.01 -8.70 -21.82
CA ASP A 26 14.90 -8.68 -20.66
C ASP A 26 14.47 -7.56 -19.70
N ILE A 27 13.55 -7.91 -18.79
CA ILE A 27 12.85 -6.98 -17.90
C ILE A 27 13.81 -6.26 -16.96
N LEU A 28 15.00 -6.83 -16.72
CA LEU A 28 16.04 -6.22 -15.88
C LEU A 28 16.59 -4.94 -16.49
N LYS A 29 16.38 -4.70 -17.80
CA LYS A 29 16.76 -3.47 -18.50
C LYS A 29 15.69 -2.38 -18.43
N PHE A 30 14.50 -2.68 -17.93
CA PHE A 30 13.42 -1.70 -17.82
C PHE A 30 13.44 -1.01 -16.46
N SER A 31 13.08 0.26 -16.44
CA SER A 31 12.82 0.94 -15.17
C SER A 31 11.61 0.32 -14.48
N TRP A 32 11.59 0.35 -13.15
CA TRP A 32 10.43 -0.10 -12.37
C TRP A 32 9.12 0.54 -12.84
N LYS A 33 9.14 1.84 -13.18
CA LYS A 33 7.97 2.53 -13.72
C LYS A 33 7.48 1.92 -15.03
N LYS A 34 8.38 1.48 -15.91
CA LYS A 34 7.99 0.81 -17.16
C LYS A 34 7.41 -0.57 -16.89
N VAL A 35 8.01 -1.34 -15.98
CA VAL A 35 7.52 -2.67 -15.60
C VAL A 35 6.17 -2.59 -14.88
N ALA A 36 5.98 -1.58 -14.03
CA ALA A 36 4.77 -1.43 -13.21
C ALA A 36 3.55 -0.97 -14.03
N ASP A 37 3.74 -0.05 -14.98
CA ASP A 37 2.60 0.67 -15.59
C ASP A 37 2.51 0.53 -17.12
N ARG A 38 3.47 -0.12 -17.78
CA ARG A 38 3.61 -0.06 -19.26
C ARG A 38 3.98 -1.38 -19.91
N MET A 39 3.76 -2.50 -19.23
CA MET A 39 3.85 -3.81 -19.86
C MET A 39 2.54 -4.13 -20.62
N PRO A 40 2.57 -5.03 -21.62
CA PRO A 40 1.36 -5.49 -22.29
C PRO A 40 0.37 -6.14 -21.30
N ASP A 41 -0.93 -6.05 -21.58
CA ASP A 41 -1.98 -6.60 -20.70
C ASP A 41 -1.84 -8.10 -20.47
N GLU A 42 -1.37 -8.85 -21.48
CA GLU A 42 -1.12 -10.30 -21.37
C GLU A 42 -0.05 -10.61 -20.33
N TRP A 43 0.89 -9.69 -20.10
CA TRP A 43 1.92 -9.85 -19.09
C TRP A 43 1.32 -9.78 -17.69
N TYR A 44 0.49 -8.77 -17.41
CA TYR A 44 -0.20 -8.63 -16.12
C TYR A 44 -1.25 -9.73 -15.90
N GLY A 45 -1.84 -10.26 -16.97
CA GLY A 45 -2.76 -11.41 -16.93
C GLY A 45 -2.09 -12.78 -16.83
N SER A 46 -0.76 -12.85 -16.89
CA SER A 46 -0.02 -14.13 -16.88
C SER A 46 -0.14 -14.86 -15.53
N GLN A 47 -0.01 -16.19 -15.55
CA GLN A 47 0.01 -17.00 -14.33
C GLN A 47 1.17 -16.61 -13.40
N GLN A 48 2.31 -16.21 -13.97
CA GLN A 48 3.49 -15.77 -13.25
C GLN A 48 3.24 -14.43 -12.53
N ALA A 49 2.60 -13.48 -13.20
CA ALA A 49 2.21 -12.21 -12.58
C ALA A 49 1.21 -12.44 -11.44
N ARG A 50 0.19 -13.28 -11.66
CA ARG A 50 -0.78 -13.65 -10.61
C ARG A 50 -0.11 -14.32 -9.41
N ALA A 51 0.76 -15.31 -9.64
CA ALA A 51 1.48 -15.99 -8.57
C ALA A 51 2.42 -15.04 -7.80
N SER A 52 2.98 -14.03 -8.46
CA SER A 52 3.81 -13.00 -7.82
C SER A 52 2.96 -12.03 -6.99
N PHE A 53 1.79 -11.65 -7.50
CA PHE A 53 0.81 -10.84 -6.78
C PHE A 53 0.33 -11.57 -5.52
N ASP A 54 -0.05 -12.83 -5.62
CA ASP A 54 -0.53 -13.64 -4.49
C ASP A 54 0.56 -13.77 -3.40
N LYS A 55 1.84 -13.91 -3.79
CA LYS A 55 2.97 -13.86 -2.85
C LYS A 55 3.10 -12.51 -2.18
N GLY A 56 2.89 -11.41 -2.92
CA GLY A 56 2.85 -10.05 -2.39
C GLY A 56 1.75 -9.86 -1.35
N ILE A 57 0.54 -10.34 -1.63
CA ILE A 57 -0.57 -10.34 -0.66
C ILE A 57 -0.21 -11.17 0.58
N GLY A 58 0.38 -12.36 0.40
CA GLY A 58 0.86 -13.15 1.53
C GLY A 58 1.91 -12.43 2.39
N CYS A 59 2.80 -11.65 1.78
CA CYS A 59 3.76 -10.80 2.49
C CYS A 59 3.07 -9.69 3.29
N ILE A 60 2.10 -9.00 2.68
CA ILE A 60 1.27 -7.99 3.36
C ILE A 60 0.58 -8.58 4.59
N LEU A 61 -0.05 -9.75 4.45
CA LEU A 61 -0.77 -10.37 5.57
C LEU A 61 0.18 -10.78 6.71
N LYS A 62 1.37 -11.32 6.38
CA LYS A 62 2.41 -11.70 7.37
C LYS A 62 3.02 -10.51 8.11
N THR A 63 3.04 -9.34 7.48
CA THR A 63 3.62 -8.11 8.06
C THR A 63 2.60 -7.27 8.81
N GLN A 64 1.31 -7.64 8.80
CA GLN A 64 0.32 -6.87 9.56
C GLN A 64 0.64 -6.93 11.05
N ILE A 65 0.77 -5.75 11.67
CA ILE A 65 1.10 -5.65 13.09
C ILE A 65 -0.10 -6.17 13.88
N ARG A 66 0.17 -6.97 14.91
CA ARG A 66 -0.84 -7.50 15.83
C ARG A 66 -0.59 -6.99 17.23
N VAL A 67 -1.63 -6.47 17.86
CA VAL A 67 -1.65 -6.05 19.27
C VAL A 67 -2.70 -6.90 19.98
N ASP A 68 -2.30 -7.61 21.03
CA ASP A 68 -3.16 -8.56 21.76
C ASP A 68 -3.88 -9.56 20.84
N GLY A 69 -3.15 -10.06 19.84
CA GLY A 69 -3.66 -10.99 18.82
C GLY A 69 -4.56 -10.36 17.75
N LYS A 70 -4.95 -9.09 17.89
CA LYS A 70 -5.83 -8.39 16.96
C LYS A 70 -5.04 -7.71 15.84
N PRO A 71 -5.46 -7.84 14.57
CA PRO A 71 -4.83 -7.13 13.46
C PRO A 71 -5.03 -5.62 13.61
N THR A 72 -3.99 -4.84 13.32
CA THR A 72 -4.04 -3.39 13.25
C THR A 72 -3.70 -2.92 11.84
N VAL A 73 -2.58 -2.24 11.67
CA VAL A 73 -2.08 -1.68 10.41
C VAL A 73 -0.63 -2.13 10.17
N TRP A 74 0.08 -1.47 9.26
CA TRP A 74 1.46 -1.80 8.89
C TRP A 74 2.42 -0.67 9.25
N CYS A 75 3.70 -1.00 9.36
CA CYS A 75 4.78 -0.02 9.33
C CYS A 75 5.04 0.41 7.88
N ALA A 76 5.75 1.53 7.70
CA ALA A 76 6.21 1.95 6.38
C ALA A 76 7.22 0.94 5.77
N GLN A 77 7.95 0.22 6.63
CA GLN A 77 8.84 -0.87 6.24
C GLN A 77 8.93 -1.92 7.33
N HIS A 78 9.17 -3.16 6.91
CA HIS A 78 9.30 -4.33 7.77
C HIS A 78 10.61 -5.05 7.47
N ASP A 79 11.14 -5.73 8.48
CA ASP A 79 12.29 -6.61 8.31
C ASP A 79 11.94 -7.79 7.39
N GLU A 80 12.82 -8.11 6.44
CA GLU A 80 12.54 -9.08 5.38
C GLU A 80 12.51 -10.54 5.86
N HIS A 81 13.10 -10.83 7.02
CA HIS A 81 13.19 -12.18 7.58
C HIS A 81 12.18 -12.42 8.69
N THR A 82 12.00 -11.44 9.57
CA THR A 82 11.17 -11.53 10.78
C THR A 82 9.79 -10.91 10.59
N PHE A 83 9.59 -10.10 9.55
CA PHE A 83 8.35 -9.37 9.25
C PHE A 83 7.94 -8.32 10.30
N VAL A 84 8.77 -8.05 11.30
CA VAL A 84 8.48 -7.02 12.31
C VAL A 84 8.70 -5.61 11.75
N PRO A 85 8.02 -4.57 12.29
CA PRO A 85 8.30 -3.18 11.95
C PRO A 85 9.78 -2.83 12.07
N ALA A 86 10.34 -2.20 11.05
CA ALA A 86 11.74 -1.78 11.00
C ALA A 86 11.84 -0.26 10.78
N PRO A 87 12.95 0.40 11.20
CA PRO A 87 13.22 1.77 10.81
C PRO A 87 13.74 1.86 9.35
N ALA A 88 13.73 3.06 8.78
CA ALA A 88 14.36 3.35 7.49
C ALA A 88 15.40 4.47 7.66
N ARG A 89 15.06 5.71 7.33
CA ARG A 89 15.90 6.88 7.59
C ARG A 89 15.83 7.25 9.07
N ALA A 90 16.76 8.10 9.54
CA ALA A 90 16.82 8.54 10.95
C ALA A 90 15.47 9.06 11.49
N TYR A 91 14.67 9.72 10.65
CA TYR A 91 13.35 10.27 11.00
C TYR A 91 12.16 9.34 10.66
N GLU A 92 12.42 8.07 10.33
CA GLU A 92 11.41 7.07 9.95
C GLU A 92 11.60 5.81 10.81
N LEU A 93 11.22 5.93 12.08
CA LEU A 93 11.34 4.85 13.06
C LEU A 93 10.29 3.76 12.84
N ALA A 94 10.56 2.56 13.36
CA ALA A 94 9.56 1.50 13.43
C ALA A 94 8.30 1.99 14.16
N SER A 95 7.16 1.88 13.49
CA SER A 95 5.91 2.56 13.89
C SER A 95 4.69 1.91 13.24
N PHE A 96 3.50 2.19 13.75
CA PHE A 96 2.30 2.07 12.92
C PHE A 96 2.27 3.23 11.93
N SER A 97 2.05 2.95 10.65
CA SER A 97 1.96 3.98 9.63
C SER A 97 0.52 4.31 9.29
N GLY A 98 0.09 5.55 9.57
CA GLY A 98 -1.22 6.04 9.12
C GLY A 98 -1.27 6.30 7.62
N ALA A 99 -0.14 6.70 7.00
CA ALA A 99 -0.09 7.05 5.59
C ALA A 99 -0.05 5.83 4.67
N GLU A 100 0.92 4.93 4.88
CA GLU A 100 1.18 3.83 3.94
C GLU A 100 0.11 2.75 4.03
N SER A 101 -0.41 2.50 5.24
CA SER A 101 -1.45 1.51 5.50
C SER A 101 -2.74 1.80 4.73
N ALA A 102 -3.07 3.08 4.48
CA ALA A 102 -4.27 3.43 3.71
C ALA A 102 -4.20 2.95 2.25
N SER A 103 -3.00 2.80 1.67
CA SER A 103 -2.83 2.27 0.31
C SER A 103 -2.86 0.74 0.31
N ILE A 104 -2.29 0.10 1.34
CA ILE A 104 -2.36 -1.35 1.53
C ILE A 104 -3.82 -1.78 1.68
N VAL A 105 -4.60 -1.12 2.54
CA VAL A 105 -6.02 -1.48 2.73
C VAL A 105 -6.82 -1.25 1.45
N ALA A 106 -6.56 -0.17 0.72
CA ALA A 106 -7.23 0.07 -0.57
C ALA A 106 -6.94 -1.04 -1.60
N LEU A 107 -5.71 -1.56 -1.64
CA LEU A 107 -5.35 -2.72 -2.46
C LEU A 107 -6.11 -3.96 -2.01
N LEU A 108 -6.09 -4.29 -0.71
CA LEU A 108 -6.79 -5.44 -0.16
C LEU A 108 -8.30 -5.40 -0.45
N MET A 109 -8.91 -4.22 -0.35
CA MET A 109 -10.33 -4.01 -0.66
C MET A 109 -10.66 -4.11 -2.16
N SER A 110 -9.66 -4.02 -3.05
CA SER A 110 -9.85 -4.16 -4.49
C SER A 110 -9.84 -5.62 -4.97
N ILE A 111 -9.44 -6.56 -4.12
CA ILE A 111 -9.38 -7.98 -4.46
C ILE A 111 -10.80 -8.53 -4.51
N PRO A 112 -11.24 -9.12 -5.64
CA PRO A 112 -12.54 -9.79 -5.73
C PRO A 112 -12.55 -11.06 -4.87
N ASP A 113 -13.70 -11.35 -4.25
CA ASP A 113 -13.91 -12.51 -3.37
C ASP A 113 -12.77 -12.69 -2.34
N PRO A 114 -12.50 -11.67 -1.50
CA PRO A 114 -11.36 -11.68 -0.61
C PRO A 114 -11.44 -12.82 0.40
N SER A 115 -10.29 -13.42 0.71
CA SER A 115 -10.21 -14.50 1.70
C SER A 115 -10.62 -14.01 3.10
N PRO A 116 -11.05 -14.91 4.01
CA PRO A 116 -11.35 -14.55 5.39
C PRO A 116 -10.20 -13.83 6.11
N GLU A 117 -8.95 -14.15 5.75
CA GLU A 117 -7.75 -13.49 6.29
C GLU A 117 -7.63 -12.04 5.81
N ILE A 118 -7.85 -11.79 4.51
CA ILE A 118 -7.92 -10.42 3.97
C ILE A 118 -9.04 -9.63 4.64
N VAL A 119 -10.21 -10.27 4.84
CA VAL A 119 -11.34 -9.62 5.49
C VAL A 119 -11.02 -9.23 6.93
N ALA A 120 -10.38 -10.12 7.70
CA ALA A 120 -9.91 -9.82 9.04
C ALA A 120 -8.85 -8.70 9.04
N ALA A 121 -7.92 -8.71 8.09
CA ALA A 121 -6.88 -7.69 7.97
C ALA A 121 -7.48 -6.29 7.72
N VAL A 122 -8.42 -6.18 6.78
CA VAL A 122 -9.11 -4.91 6.48
C VAL A 122 -9.94 -4.43 7.67
N LYS A 123 -10.69 -5.32 8.33
CA LYS A 123 -11.47 -4.99 9.54
C LYS A 123 -10.58 -4.43 10.64
N GLY A 124 -9.44 -5.06 10.89
CA GLY A 124 -8.46 -4.60 11.89
C GLY A 124 -7.92 -3.21 11.58
N ALA A 125 -7.53 -2.99 10.32
CA ALA A 125 -7.00 -1.70 9.89
C ALA A 125 -8.04 -0.58 9.96
N VAL A 126 -9.29 -0.85 9.59
CA VAL A 126 -10.40 0.11 9.69
C VAL A 126 -10.68 0.47 11.14
N ALA A 127 -10.82 -0.52 12.03
CA ALA A 127 -11.01 -0.28 13.45
C ALA A 127 -9.85 0.53 14.05
N TRP A 128 -8.61 0.25 13.61
CA TRP A 128 -7.45 1.03 14.02
C TRP A 128 -7.52 2.48 13.50
N PHE A 129 -7.87 2.72 12.23
CA PHE A 129 -8.03 4.07 11.69
C PHE A 129 -9.10 4.86 12.45
N GLU A 130 -10.24 4.28 12.75
CA GLU A 130 -11.31 4.92 13.53
C GLU A 130 -10.83 5.31 14.93
N ALA A 131 -10.10 4.42 15.60
CA ALA A 131 -9.60 4.64 16.96
C ALA A 131 -8.44 5.66 17.04
N HIS A 132 -7.66 5.82 15.97
CA HIS A 132 -6.43 6.64 15.96
C HIS A 132 -6.57 7.94 15.16
N ALA A 133 -7.79 8.33 14.80
CA ALA A 133 -8.05 9.59 14.12
C ALA A 133 -7.73 10.80 15.01
N VAL A 134 -6.98 11.76 14.49
CA VAL A 134 -6.68 13.04 15.14
C VAL A 134 -7.69 14.07 14.63
N LYS A 135 -8.60 14.47 15.52
CA LYS A 135 -9.73 15.35 15.21
C LYS A 135 -9.40 16.82 15.44
N ASP A 136 -10.18 17.68 14.80
CA ASP A 136 -10.25 19.12 15.01
C ASP A 136 -8.92 19.85 14.74
N ILE A 137 -8.08 19.30 13.86
CA ILE A 137 -6.79 19.89 13.49
C ILE A 137 -6.61 20.00 11.97
N ARG A 138 -5.78 20.95 11.55
CA ARG A 138 -5.16 20.94 10.21
C ARG A 138 -3.70 21.35 10.27
N VAL A 139 -2.94 20.98 9.25
CA VAL A 139 -1.54 21.41 9.11
C VAL A 139 -1.47 22.59 8.14
N GLU A 140 -0.93 23.71 8.62
CA GLU A 140 -0.65 24.88 7.81
C GLU A 140 0.82 24.88 7.36
N ARG A 141 1.04 25.16 6.07
CA ARG A 141 2.36 25.55 5.57
C ARG A 141 2.59 27.02 5.85
N VAL A 142 3.74 27.35 6.42
CA VAL A 142 4.14 28.73 6.70
C VAL A 142 5.38 29.04 5.85
N PRO A 143 5.24 29.81 4.75
CA PRO A 143 6.38 30.25 3.98
C PRO A 143 7.32 31.10 4.83
N ASP A 144 8.62 30.86 4.71
CA ASP A 144 9.66 31.54 5.49
C ASP A 144 10.85 32.00 4.65
N GLY A 145 10.71 31.94 3.31
CA GLY A 145 11.79 32.20 2.36
C GLY A 145 12.68 31.00 2.05
N SER A 146 12.56 29.88 2.77
CA SER A 146 13.26 28.64 2.45
C SER A 146 12.47 27.79 1.43
N PRO A 147 13.14 26.91 0.64
CA PRO A 147 12.44 26.05 -0.32
C PRO A 147 11.41 25.10 0.31
N LYS A 148 11.55 24.79 1.59
CA LYS A 148 10.70 23.82 2.31
C LYS A 148 9.65 24.48 3.18
N GLY A 149 9.80 25.77 3.50
CA GLY A 149 8.93 26.45 4.45
C GLY A 149 9.04 25.88 5.86
N ASP A 150 8.06 26.25 6.68
CA ASP A 150 7.74 25.61 7.95
C ASP A 150 6.34 24.98 7.89
N ALA A 151 5.97 24.21 8.91
CA ALA A 151 4.61 23.78 9.12
C ALA A 151 4.22 23.84 10.60
N ARG A 152 2.94 24.14 10.85
CA ARG A 152 2.36 24.13 12.19
C ARG A 152 0.99 23.46 12.19
N VAL A 153 0.64 22.87 13.32
CA VAL A 153 -0.71 22.34 13.56
C VAL A 153 -1.56 23.47 14.14
N VAL A 154 -2.76 23.65 13.61
CA VAL A 154 -3.74 24.63 14.09
C VAL A 154 -5.10 23.96 14.30
N SER A 155 -5.92 24.58 15.16
CA SER A 155 -7.31 24.18 15.35
C SER A 155 -8.11 24.30 14.05
N ALA A 156 -8.88 23.26 13.73
CA ALA A 156 -9.80 23.21 12.59
C ALA A 156 -10.97 22.27 12.92
N PRO A 157 -12.00 22.75 13.62
CA PRO A 157 -13.14 21.93 14.03
C PRO A 157 -13.77 21.16 12.87
N GLY A 158 -14.07 19.88 13.09
CA GLY A 158 -14.65 18.97 12.11
C GLY A 158 -13.66 18.36 11.13
N ASN A 159 -12.40 18.81 11.10
CA ASN A 159 -11.39 18.17 10.26
C ASN A 159 -10.79 16.94 10.94
N ILE A 160 -10.50 15.90 10.16
CA ILE A 160 -9.93 14.64 10.66
C ILE A 160 -8.66 14.33 9.87
N LEU A 161 -7.57 14.08 10.59
CA LEU A 161 -6.29 13.66 10.04
C LEU A 161 -5.76 12.44 10.78
N TRP A 162 -4.75 11.82 10.21
CA TRP A 162 -3.93 10.81 10.87
C TRP A 162 -2.48 11.27 10.84
N ALA A 163 -1.75 11.05 11.92
CA ALA A 163 -0.30 11.17 11.90
C ALA A 163 0.30 10.15 10.93
N ARG A 164 1.47 10.46 10.39
CA ARG A 164 2.18 9.52 9.52
C ARG A 164 2.72 8.33 10.31
N PHE A 165 3.16 8.56 11.54
CA PHE A 165 3.73 7.57 12.43
C PHE A 165 3.07 7.60 13.81
N TYR A 166 2.77 6.42 14.33
CA TYR A 166 2.31 6.21 15.69
C TYR A 166 3.24 5.22 16.37
N ASP A 167 3.48 5.49 17.65
CA ASP A 167 4.38 4.72 18.47
C ASP A 167 3.84 3.31 18.72
N LEU A 168 4.70 2.29 18.60
CA LEU A 168 4.29 0.88 18.69
C LEU A 168 3.82 0.47 20.09
N GLU A 169 4.29 1.16 21.13
CA GLU A 169 3.97 0.83 22.52
C GLU A 169 2.71 1.57 22.99
N THR A 170 2.61 2.86 22.66
CA THR A 170 1.57 3.74 23.20
C THR A 170 0.41 3.97 22.23
N GLY A 171 0.58 3.68 20.94
CA GLY A 171 -0.39 4.00 19.90
C GLY A 171 -0.59 5.50 19.67
N LYS A 172 0.29 6.37 20.20
CA LYS A 172 0.17 7.82 20.04
C LYS A 172 0.94 8.33 18.83
N PRO A 173 0.48 9.40 18.16
CA PRO A 173 1.30 10.12 17.19
C PRO A 173 2.67 10.48 17.76
N PHE A 174 3.71 10.35 16.94
CA PHE A 174 5.01 10.96 17.23
C PHE A 174 5.60 11.58 15.97
N PHE A 175 6.58 12.46 16.19
CA PHE A 175 7.33 13.16 15.15
C PHE A 175 8.81 12.94 15.37
N CYS A 176 9.63 13.06 14.33
CA CYS A 176 11.04 12.74 14.46
C CYS A 176 11.90 13.66 13.58
N GLY A 177 12.94 14.22 14.16
CA GLY A 177 13.94 14.99 13.45
C GLY A 177 15.05 14.12 12.87
N ARG A 178 16.06 14.77 12.31
CA ARG A 178 17.31 14.12 11.87
C ARG A 178 18.12 13.50 13.03
N ASP A 179 17.82 13.90 14.26
CA ASP A 179 18.41 13.35 15.48
C ASP A 179 17.89 11.94 15.84
N GLY A 180 16.81 11.48 15.19
CA GLY A 180 16.23 10.18 15.47
C GLY A 180 15.43 10.10 16.77
N VAL A 181 15.13 11.24 17.39
CA VAL A 181 14.41 11.30 18.68
C VAL A 181 12.91 11.48 18.43
N LYS A 182 12.10 10.70 19.16
CA LYS A 182 10.65 10.84 19.15
C LYS A 182 10.24 12.11 19.89
N HIS A 183 9.48 12.95 19.21
CA HIS A 183 8.85 14.15 19.72
C HIS A 183 7.34 13.96 19.81
N ALA A 184 6.72 14.52 20.85
CA ALA A 184 5.29 14.40 21.09
C ALA A 184 4.48 15.34 20.18
N THR A 185 5.08 16.46 19.78
CA THR A 185 4.42 17.46 18.94
C THR A 185 5.25 17.81 17.72
N LEU A 186 4.58 18.21 16.63
CA LEU A 186 5.27 18.64 15.42
C LEU A 186 6.15 19.88 15.69
N ALA A 187 5.77 20.74 16.65
CA ALA A 187 6.48 21.98 16.95
C ALA A 187 7.90 21.75 17.52
N GLU A 188 8.15 20.59 18.13
CA GLU A 188 9.45 20.21 18.69
C GLU A 188 10.48 19.80 17.63
N VAL A 189 10.03 19.42 16.43
CA VAL A 189 10.88 18.99 15.31
C VAL A 189 11.53 20.19 14.64
N GLU A 190 12.74 20.05 14.09
CA GLU A 190 13.42 21.12 13.38
C GLU A 190 12.63 21.63 12.17
N LYS A 191 12.68 22.95 11.95
CA LYS A 191 11.92 23.68 10.91
C LYS A 191 11.99 23.02 9.53
N GLU A 192 13.20 22.63 9.13
CA GLU A 192 13.49 21.99 7.84
C GLU A 192 12.69 20.69 7.65
N ARG A 193 12.47 19.91 8.71
CA ARG A 193 11.68 18.67 8.68
C ARG A 193 10.19 18.93 8.85
N ARG A 194 9.78 19.91 9.66
CA ARG A 194 8.37 20.31 9.77
C ARG A 194 7.79 20.74 8.42
N GLY A 195 8.48 21.64 7.72
CA GLY A 195 8.10 22.06 6.37
C GLY A 195 8.48 21.04 5.29
N GLY A 196 9.57 20.32 5.46
CA GLY A 196 10.10 19.42 4.41
C GLY A 196 9.44 18.07 4.28
N TYR A 197 8.53 17.69 5.19
CA TYR A 197 7.96 16.34 5.23
C TYR A 197 6.47 16.36 5.62
N ALA A 198 5.70 15.44 5.05
CA ALA A 198 4.28 15.30 5.37
C ALA A 198 4.12 14.41 6.60
N TRP A 199 3.86 15.04 7.75
CA TRP A 199 3.71 14.37 9.05
C TRP A 199 2.28 13.95 9.38
N TYR A 200 1.32 14.45 8.62
CA TYR A 200 -0.09 14.09 8.72
C TYR A 200 -0.65 13.78 7.33
N THR A 201 -1.73 13.02 7.29
CA THR A 201 -2.41 12.60 6.07
C THR A 201 -3.92 12.49 6.29
N ASN A 202 -4.70 12.64 5.22
CA ASN A 202 -6.12 12.31 5.18
C ASN A 202 -6.38 10.99 4.45
N ALA A 203 -5.34 10.27 4.01
CA ALA A 203 -5.48 9.08 3.19
C ALA A 203 -6.39 7.98 3.80
N PRO A 204 -6.38 7.72 5.13
CA PRO A 204 -7.31 6.75 5.72
C PRO A 204 -8.79 7.07 5.50
N GLN A 205 -9.18 8.34 5.35
CA GLN A 205 -10.57 8.72 5.13
C GLN A 205 -11.17 8.02 3.91
N ARG A 206 -10.40 7.91 2.81
CA ARG A 206 -10.87 7.24 1.58
C ARG A 206 -11.17 5.75 1.77
N VAL A 207 -10.51 5.11 2.74
CA VAL A 207 -10.78 3.72 3.11
C VAL A 207 -12.08 3.65 3.89
N LEU A 208 -12.23 4.51 4.91
CA LEU A 208 -13.44 4.58 5.73
C LEU A 208 -14.69 4.88 4.89
N ASP A 209 -14.60 5.81 3.95
CA ASP A 209 -15.71 6.19 3.06
C ASP A 209 -16.21 5.02 2.19
N ARG A 210 -15.33 4.08 1.85
CA ARG A 210 -15.65 2.92 1.00
C ARG A 210 -16.00 1.67 1.80
N TYR A 211 -15.62 1.63 3.08
CA TYR A 211 -15.63 0.41 3.87
C TYR A 211 -17.03 -0.17 4.03
N ALA A 212 -18.05 0.65 4.33
CA ALA A 212 -19.42 0.18 4.51
C ALA A 212 -19.96 -0.53 3.26
N LYS A 213 -19.70 0.03 2.07
CA LYS A 213 -20.09 -0.60 0.81
C LYS A 213 -19.31 -1.88 0.55
N TRP A 214 -18.00 -1.86 0.78
CA TRP A 214 -17.14 -3.03 0.59
C TRP A 214 -17.55 -4.21 1.47
N ILE A 215 -17.76 -3.99 2.78
CA ILE A 215 -18.11 -5.08 3.70
C ILE A 215 -19.50 -5.66 3.43
N SER A 216 -20.44 -4.86 2.90
CA SER A 216 -21.76 -5.35 2.49
C SER A 216 -21.77 -6.10 1.16
N GLY A 217 -20.71 -5.95 0.36
CA GLY A 217 -20.62 -6.48 -1.00
C GLY A 217 -19.76 -7.73 -1.13
N ILE A 218 -19.29 -8.29 -0.02
CA ILE A 218 -18.50 -9.52 0.05
C ILE A 218 -19.29 -10.64 0.73
#